data_AF-A0A3D9AXL5-F1
#
_entry.id   AF-A0A3D9AXL5-F1
#
_cell.length_a   1.000
_cell.length_b   1.000
_cell.length_c   1.000
_cell.angle_alpha   90.00
_cell.angle_beta   90.00
_cell.angle_gamma   90.00
#
_symmetry.space_group_name_H-M   'P 1'
#
loop_
_entity.id
_entity.type
_entity.pdbx_description
1 polymer ?
#
loop_
_entity_poly.entity_id
_entity_poly.type
_entity_poly.pdbx_seq_one_letter_code
_entity_poly.pdbx_strand_id
1 'polypeptide(L)'
;MDENFTFQKHILIVGKTRIERHTSLNQILANCNLEFIKFPASMKSFPDYLNMVQSKKLFSPFYKSKGKYNLNQILDFHIDWIADNNCLFVFEEFQNIEDRFALEIMRIMINNLEVNHKSATKIILTLEDETELINNLYEIVNETKYKSKVQVVESNLQIITL
;
A
#
# COMPACT_ATOMS: atom_id res chain seq x y z
N MET A 1 2.53 20.31 14.25
CA MET A 1 3.62 20.06 13.28
C MET A 1 3.06 20.34 11.91
N ASP A 2 3.47 21.44 11.30
CA ASP A 2 3.16 21.78 9.91
C ASP A 2 4.15 21.07 8.99
N GLU A 3 4.14 19.74 9.01
CA GLU A 3 4.84 18.97 7.99
C GLU A 3 3.89 18.78 6.81
N ASN A 4 4.14 19.55 5.74
CA ASN A 4 3.51 19.27 4.45
C ASN A 4 4.04 17.93 3.94
N PHE A 5 3.28 16.86 4.16
CA PHE A 5 3.58 15.54 3.60
C PHE A 5 3.51 15.60 2.08
N THR A 6 4.62 15.28 1.42
CA THR A 6 4.72 15.36 -0.04
C THR A 6 4.20 14.11 -0.76
N PHE A 7 3.80 13.07 -0.01
CA PHE A 7 3.34 11.75 -0.49
C PHE A 7 4.16 11.21 -1.67
N GLN A 8 5.47 11.45 -1.65
CA GLN A 8 6.42 10.96 -2.68
C GLN A 8 6.85 9.52 -2.42
N LYS A 9 6.64 9.04 -1.19
CA LYS A 9 6.97 7.70 -0.72
C LYS A 9 5.74 7.05 -0.11
N HIS A 10 5.79 5.74 0.04
CA HIS A 10 4.91 5.03 0.94
C HIS A 10 5.25 5.38 2.39
N ILE A 11 4.24 5.50 3.24
CA ILE A 11 4.42 5.94 4.63
C ILE A 11 4.08 4.79 5.59
N LEU A 12 4.98 4.53 6.53
CA LEU A 12 4.81 3.61 7.64
C LEU A 12 4.76 4.42 8.93
N ILE A 13 3.65 4.34 9.68
CA ILE A 13 3.50 4.98 11.00
C ILE A 13 3.67 3.90 12.06
N VAL A 14 4.77 3.94 12.80
CA VAL A 14 5.23 2.82 13.63
C VAL A 14 5.33 3.16 15.12
N GLY A 15 5.09 2.17 15.98
CA GLY A 15 5.25 2.26 17.43
C GLY A 15 3.99 2.71 18.16
N LYS A 16 4.16 3.02 19.46
CA LYS A 16 3.12 3.52 20.37
C LYS A 16 1.84 2.65 20.40
N THR A 17 0.76 3.19 20.94
CA THR A 17 -0.54 2.51 20.96
C THR A 17 -1.29 2.68 19.64
N ARG A 18 -2.24 1.77 19.38
CA ARG A 18 -3.20 1.88 18.27
C ARG A 18 -3.90 3.25 18.22
N ILE A 19 -4.24 3.83 19.38
CA ILE A 19 -4.93 5.12 19.45
C ILE A 19 -4.01 6.26 18.97
N GLU A 20 -2.74 6.23 19.37
CA GLU A 20 -1.75 7.21 18.95
C GLU A 20 -1.46 7.10 17.45
N ARG A 21 -1.29 5.88 16.92
CA ARG A 21 -1.15 5.64 15.47
C ARG A 21 -2.35 6.14 14.68
N HIS A 22 -3.56 5.83 15.14
CA HIS A 22 -4.80 6.31 14.52
C HIS A 22 -4.89 7.85 14.52
N THR A 23 -4.50 8.48 15.63
CA THR A 23 -4.50 9.94 15.77
C THR A 23 -3.50 10.58 14.80
N SER A 24 -2.28 10.05 14.73
CA SER A 24 -1.25 10.52 13.81
C SER A 24 -1.69 10.35 12.35
N LEU A 25 -2.23 9.18 11.98
CA LEU A 25 -2.79 8.93 10.66
C LEU A 25 -3.85 9.97 10.29
N ASN A 26 -4.81 10.24 11.18
CA ASN A 26 -5.88 11.19 10.90
C ASN A 26 -5.34 12.62 10.73
N GLN A 27 -4.29 13.02 11.45
CA GLN A 27 -3.64 14.31 11.27
C GLN A 27 -2.97 14.42 9.89
N ILE A 28 -2.32 13.35 9.43
CA ILE A 28 -1.71 13.28 8.08
C ILE A 28 -2.80 13.37 7.01
N LEU A 29 -3.89 12.60 7.17
CA LEU A 29 -4.99 12.58 6.20
C LEU A 29 -5.79 13.88 6.15
N ALA A 30 -5.92 14.61 7.27
CA ALA A 30 -6.60 15.90 7.31
C ALA A 30 -5.95 16.96 6.40
N ASN A 31 -4.65 16.81 6.12
CA ASN A 31 -3.88 17.69 5.26
C ASN A 31 -3.54 17.04 3.90
N CYS A 32 -4.12 15.88 3.60
CA CYS A 32 -3.87 15.17 2.36
C CYS A 32 -4.66 15.79 1.20
N ASN A 33 -3.97 16.06 0.09
CA ASN A 33 -4.56 16.60 -1.14
C ASN A 33 -4.84 15.51 -2.19
N LEU A 34 -4.61 14.24 -1.87
CA LEU A 34 -4.92 13.10 -2.73
C LEU A 34 -6.26 12.48 -2.32
N GLU A 35 -6.99 11.94 -3.30
CA GLU A 35 -8.07 11.02 -2.99
C GLU A 35 -7.48 9.80 -2.26
N PHE A 36 -8.12 9.38 -1.17
CA PHE A 36 -7.68 8.22 -0.41
C PHE A 36 -8.78 7.19 -0.22
N ILE A 37 -8.36 5.93 -0.24
CA ILE A 37 -9.20 4.76 -0.04
C ILE A 37 -8.74 4.06 1.22
N LYS A 38 -9.59 4.10 2.24
CA LYS A 38 -9.35 3.43 3.51
C LYS A 38 -9.87 2.00 3.48
N PHE A 39 -8.98 1.05 3.73
CA PHE A 39 -9.33 -0.36 3.90
C PHE A 39 -9.73 -0.63 5.35
N PRO A 40 -10.74 -1.47 5.59
CA PRO A 40 -11.22 -1.73 6.94
C PRO A 40 -10.19 -2.55 7.73
N ALA A 41 -9.96 -2.21 9.00
CA ALA A 41 -9.05 -2.95 9.88
C ALA A 41 -9.48 -4.41 10.14
N SER A 42 -10.71 -4.78 9.78
CA SER A 42 -11.22 -6.14 9.81
C SER A 42 -10.78 -6.99 8.62
N MET A 43 -10.18 -6.40 7.59
CA MET A 43 -9.60 -7.12 6.46
C MET A 43 -8.33 -7.85 6.93
N LYS A 44 -8.31 -9.18 6.80
CA LYS A 44 -7.20 -10.01 7.29
C LYS A 44 -6.55 -10.84 6.20
N SER A 45 -7.28 -11.11 5.13
CA SER A 45 -6.86 -12.07 4.10
C SER A 45 -6.85 -11.46 2.70
N PHE A 46 -6.13 -12.11 1.78
CA PHE A 46 -6.12 -11.72 0.37
C PHE A 46 -7.51 -11.74 -0.29
N PRO A 47 -8.39 -12.74 -0.05
CA PRO A 47 -9.77 -12.69 -0.52
C PRO A 47 -10.55 -11.46 -0.02
N ASP A 48 -10.38 -11.06 1.25
CA ASP A 48 -11.07 -9.87 1.78
C ASP A 48 -10.66 -8.61 1.01
N TYR A 49 -9.37 -8.47 0.73
CA TYR A 49 -8.83 -7.37 -0.06
C TYR A 49 -9.42 -7.33 -1.47
N LEU A 50 -9.40 -8.46 -2.18
CA LEU A 50 -9.91 -8.49 -3.55
C LEU A 50 -11.43 -8.30 -3.60
N ASN A 51 -12.17 -8.77 -2.60
CA ASN A 51 -13.59 -8.44 -2.45
C ASN A 51 -13.79 -6.92 -2.28
N MET A 52 -12.91 -6.27 -1.51
CA MET A 52 -12.93 -4.83 -1.33
C MET A 52 -12.64 -4.08 -2.63
N VAL A 53 -11.56 -4.45 -3.33
CA VAL A 53 -11.19 -3.96 -4.67
C VAL A 53 -12.36 -4.09 -5.64
N GLN A 54 -13.02 -5.25 -5.65
CA GLN A 54 -14.16 -5.50 -6.51
C GLN A 54 -15.35 -4.61 -6.15
N SER A 55 -15.69 -4.51 -4.86
CA SER A 55 -16.84 -3.72 -4.39
C SER A 55 -16.69 -2.23 -4.66
N LYS A 56 -15.47 -1.70 -4.51
CA LYS A 56 -15.13 -0.31 -4.80
C LYS A 56 -14.81 -0.05 -6.28
N LYS A 57 -14.83 -1.09 -7.13
CA LYS A 57 -14.48 -1.01 -8.56
C LYS A 57 -13.09 -0.41 -8.81
N LEU A 58 -12.12 -0.79 -7.97
CA LEU A 58 -10.72 -0.32 -8.08
C LEU A 58 -9.94 -1.13 -9.12
N PHE A 59 -10.54 -1.47 -10.24
CA PHE A 59 -9.92 -2.32 -11.25
C PHE A 59 -10.48 -1.97 -12.63
N SER A 60 -9.65 -2.12 -13.67
CA SER A 60 -10.01 -1.80 -15.05
C SER A 60 -9.89 -3.04 -15.93
N PRO A 61 -10.97 -3.81 -16.15
CA PRO A 61 -10.93 -4.98 -17.03
C PRO A 61 -10.61 -4.57 -18.47
N PHE A 62 -9.55 -5.16 -19.05
CA PHE A 62 -9.22 -4.95 -20.47
C PHE A 62 -10.12 -5.73 -21.44
N TYR A 63 -11.01 -6.58 -20.92
CA TYR A 63 -12.06 -7.26 -21.71
C TYR A 63 -13.34 -7.43 -20.91
N LYS A 64 -14.48 -7.48 -21.60
CA LYS A 64 -15.77 -7.83 -20.98
C LYS A 64 -15.90 -9.34 -20.87
N SER A 65 -16.16 -9.85 -19.67
CA SER A 65 -16.54 -11.24 -19.46
C SER A 65 -18.06 -11.41 -19.50
N LYS A 66 -18.54 -12.58 -19.95
CA LYS A 66 -19.96 -12.99 -19.83
C LYS A 66 -20.33 -13.39 -18.39
N GLY A 67 -19.34 -13.60 -17.51
CA GLY A 67 -19.51 -13.98 -16.10
C GLY A 67 -18.68 -13.11 -15.15
N LYS A 68 -18.61 -13.49 -13.87
CA LYS A 68 -17.76 -12.80 -12.89
C LYS A 68 -16.29 -13.15 -13.13
N TYR A 69 -15.41 -12.16 -12.99
CA TYR A 69 -13.97 -12.40 -12.95
C TYR A 69 -13.60 -13.15 -11.68
N ASN A 70 -12.65 -14.07 -11.79
CA ASN A 70 -12.06 -14.71 -10.62
C ASN A 70 -11.07 -13.76 -9.92
N LEU A 71 -10.62 -14.14 -8.73
CA LEU A 71 -9.75 -13.31 -7.90
C LEU A 71 -8.40 -12.98 -8.56
N ASN A 72 -7.81 -13.90 -9.31
CA ASN A 72 -6.55 -13.65 -10.02
C ASN A 72 -6.74 -12.61 -11.12
N GLN A 73 -7.83 -12.71 -11.88
CA GLN A 73 -8.17 -11.72 -12.91
C GLN A 73 -8.43 -10.34 -12.29
N ILE A 74 -9.11 -10.28 -11.14
CA ILE A 74 -9.31 -9.02 -10.42
C ILE A 74 -7.97 -8.44 -9.97
N LEU A 75 -7.04 -9.26 -9.48
CA LEU A 75 -5.70 -8.81 -9.12
C LEU A 75 -4.96 -8.21 -10.33
N ASP A 76 -4.96 -8.89 -11.47
CA ASP A 76 -4.28 -8.41 -12.68
C ASP A 76 -4.81 -7.04 -13.10
N PHE A 77 -6.14 -6.89 -13.22
CA PHE A 77 -6.78 -5.61 -13.55
C PHE A 77 -6.56 -4.52 -12.50
N HIS A 78 -6.36 -4.92 -11.25
CA HIS A 78 -6.11 -4.01 -10.15
C HIS A 78 -4.68 -3.49 -10.16
N ILE A 79 -3.70 -4.32 -10.53
CA ILE A 79 -2.31 -3.91 -10.72
C ILE A 79 -2.22 -2.83 -11.83
N ASP A 80 -2.90 -3.05 -12.96
CA ASP A 80 -2.99 -2.05 -14.03
C ASP A 80 -3.66 -0.76 -13.52
N TRP A 81 -4.75 -0.89 -12.78
CA TRP A 81 -5.45 0.25 -12.18
C TRP A 81 -4.54 1.04 -11.21
N ILE A 82 -3.74 0.37 -10.39
CA ILE A 82 -2.79 1.00 -9.46
C ILE A 82 -1.73 1.83 -10.20
N ALA A 83 -1.30 1.37 -11.38
CA ALA A 83 -0.33 2.08 -12.22
C ALA A 83 -0.92 3.33 -12.88
N ASP A 84 -2.20 3.28 -13.26
CA ASP A 84 -2.89 4.36 -13.96
C ASP A 84 -3.50 5.43 -13.04
N ASN A 85 -3.53 5.19 -11.72
CA ASN A 85 -4.16 6.09 -10.75
C ASN A 85 -3.16 6.67 -9.76
N ASN A 86 -3.39 7.93 -9.38
CA ASN A 86 -2.63 8.65 -8.36
C ASN A 86 -3.50 8.92 -7.13
N CYS A 87 -3.65 7.91 -6.29
CA CYS A 87 -4.41 7.99 -5.04
C CYS A 87 -3.60 7.43 -3.87
N LEU A 88 -4.21 7.44 -2.68
CA LEU A 88 -3.60 6.94 -1.46
C LEU A 88 -4.42 5.78 -0.88
N PHE A 89 -3.81 4.61 -0.73
CA PHE A 89 -4.41 3.51 0.02
C PHE A 89 -4.02 3.62 1.48
N VAL A 90 -4.99 3.43 2.39
CA VAL A 90 -4.77 3.55 3.82
C VAL A 90 -5.12 2.25 4.49
N PHE A 91 -4.14 1.68 5.20
CA PHE A 91 -4.30 0.47 6.00
C PHE A 91 -3.98 0.78 7.47
N GLU A 92 -4.87 0.38 8.36
CA GLU A 92 -4.62 0.48 9.80
C GLU A 92 -4.34 -0.89 10.38
N GLU A 93 -3.37 -0.94 11.30
CA GLU A 93 -2.98 -2.13 12.03
C GLU A 93 -2.57 -3.27 11.09
N PHE A 94 -1.69 -2.93 10.15
CA PHE A 94 -1.24 -3.75 9.03
C PHE A 94 -0.58 -5.06 9.49
N GLN A 95 -0.01 -5.09 10.70
CA GLN A 95 0.54 -6.29 11.33
C GLN A 95 -0.49 -7.39 11.58
N ASN A 96 -1.78 -7.09 11.48
CA ASN A 96 -2.84 -8.10 11.64
C ASN A 96 -3.27 -8.72 10.30
N ILE A 97 -2.67 -8.33 9.18
CA ILE A 97 -2.94 -8.92 7.88
C ILE A 97 -2.06 -10.16 7.72
N GLU A 98 -2.58 -11.20 7.06
CA GLU A 98 -1.78 -12.40 6.74
C GLU A 98 -0.47 -12.03 6.04
N ASP A 99 0.66 -12.47 6.59
CA ASP A 99 2.01 -12.04 6.19
C ASP A 99 2.26 -12.17 4.68
N ARG A 100 1.89 -13.31 4.09
CA ARG A 100 2.07 -13.55 2.66
C ARG A 100 1.34 -12.52 1.81
N PHE A 101 0.14 -12.13 2.24
CA PHE A 101 -0.66 -11.14 1.55
C PHE A 101 -0.14 -9.72 1.78
N ALA A 102 0.22 -9.38 3.02
CA ALA A 102 0.84 -8.10 3.37
C ALA A 102 2.09 -7.84 2.51
N LEU A 103 2.95 -8.86 2.39
CA LEU A 103 4.15 -8.83 1.57
C LEU A 103 3.85 -8.66 0.08
N GLU A 104 2.85 -9.36 -0.45
CA GLU A 104 2.48 -9.25 -1.87
C GLU A 104 1.98 -7.84 -2.22
N ILE A 105 1.13 -7.24 -1.37
CA ILE A 105 0.67 -5.86 -1.57
C ILE A 105 1.84 -4.88 -1.52
N MET A 106 2.68 -4.98 -0.49
CA MET A 106 3.83 -4.10 -0.34
C MET A 106 4.78 -4.22 -1.55
N ARG A 107 5.02 -5.44 -2.06
CA ARG A 107 5.83 -5.67 -3.25
C ARG A 107 5.23 -4.99 -4.48
N ILE A 108 3.93 -5.16 -4.73
CA ILE A 108 3.23 -4.52 -5.86
C ILE A 108 3.36 -3.00 -5.77
N MET A 109 3.09 -2.43 -4.59
CA MET A 109 3.11 -0.99 -4.38
C MET A 109 4.51 -0.39 -4.53
N ILE A 110 5.53 -1.01 -3.92
CA ILE A 110 6.93 -0.55 -4.03
C ILE A 110 7.39 -0.60 -5.48
N ASN A 111 7.14 -1.70 -6.19
CA ASN A 111 7.53 -1.82 -7.59
C ASN A 111 6.78 -0.79 -8.46
N ASN A 112 5.50 -0.53 -8.17
CA ASN A 112 4.73 0.50 -8.87
C ASN A 112 5.31 1.90 -8.65
N LEU A 113 5.69 2.23 -7.41
CA LEU A 113 6.31 3.52 -7.08
C LEU A 113 7.71 3.67 -7.70
N GLU A 114 8.47 2.59 -7.78
CA GLU A 114 9.79 2.59 -8.42
C GLU A 114 9.70 2.83 -9.93
N VAL A 115 8.62 2.41 -10.59
CA VAL A 115 8.40 2.61 -12.03
C VAL A 115 7.70 3.93 -12.34
N ASN A 116 6.62 4.25 -11.61
CA ASN A 116 5.71 5.35 -11.93
C ASN A 116 5.94 6.61 -11.08
N HIS A 117 6.74 6.52 -10.01
CA HIS A 117 7.16 7.64 -9.18
C HIS A 117 5.99 8.56 -8.75
N LYS A 118 5.95 9.80 -9.27
CA LYS A 118 4.98 10.81 -8.86
C LYS A 118 3.53 10.44 -9.19
N SER A 119 3.27 9.66 -10.23
CA SER A 119 1.90 9.26 -10.61
C SER A 119 1.42 7.98 -9.94
N ALA A 120 2.31 7.23 -9.27
CA ALA A 120 1.96 5.95 -8.65
C ALA A 120 0.87 6.11 -7.58
N THR A 121 -0.01 5.12 -7.40
CA THR A 121 -0.76 5.02 -6.14
C THR A 121 0.22 4.79 -4.99
N LYS A 122 0.02 5.48 -3.85
CA LYS A 122 0.85 5.32 -2.64
C LYS A 122 0.04 4.66 -1.53
N ILE A 123 0.75 4.19 -0.51
CA ILE A 123 0.14 3.62 0.69
C ILE A 123 0.56 4.39 1.94
N ILE A 124 -0.34 4.45 2.92
CA ILE A 124 -0.01 4.68 4.32
C ILE A 124 -0.45 3.44 5.10
N LEU A 125 0.45 2.91 5.91
CA LEU A 125 0.13 1.85 6.86
C LEU A 125 0.50 2.25 8.29
N THR A 126 -0.29 1.76 9.24
CA THR A 126 0.06 1.79 10.67
C THR A 126 0.44 0.40 11.16
N LEU A 127 1.48 0.31 11.99
CA LEU A 127 2.00 -0.94 12.53
C LEU A 127 2.70 -0.74 13.88
N GLU A 128 2.80 -1.80 14.68
CA GLU A 128 3.50 -1.73 15.97
C GLU A 128 5.03 -1.76 15.80
N ASP A 129 5.50 -2.62 14.92
CA ASP A 129 6.90 -2.85 14.59
C ASP A 129 6.99 -3.18 13.09
N GLU A 130 7.92 -2.52 12.39
CA GLU A 130 8.16 -2.66 10.95
C GLU A 130 9.28 -3.65 10.60
N THR A 131 10.04 -4.11 11.60
CA THR A 131 11.31 -4.82 11.40
C THR A 131 11.15 -6.06 10.54
N GLU A 132 10.19 -6.92 10.88
CA GLU A 132 9.95 -8.16 10.12
C GLU A 132 9.46 -7.88 8.70
N LEU A 133 8.55 -6.91 8.54
CA LEU A 133 8.03 -6.51 7.24
C LEU A 133 9.16 -6.03 6.33
N ILE A 134 10.03 -5.13 6.82
CA ILE A 134 11.13 -4.57 6.05
C ILE A 134 12.15 -5.65 5.66
N ASN A 135 12.54 -6.50 6.61
CA ASN A 135 13.47 -7.60 6.33
C ASN A 135 12.94 -8.54 5.24
N ASN A 136 11.66 -8.89 5.31
CA ASN A 136 11.03 -9.72 4.28
C ASN A 136 10.93 -9.00 2.93
N LEU A 137 10.72 -7.67 2.93
CA LEU A 137 10.68 -6.88 1.70
C LEU A 137 12.02 -6.85 0.97
N TYR A 138 13.14 -6.81 1.70
CA TYR A 138 14.48 -6.88 1.09
C TYR A 138 14.69 -8.15 0.26
N GLU A 139 13.96 -9.23 0.55
CA GLU A 139 14.09 -10.49 -0.18
C GLU A 139 13.17 -10.59 -1.41
N ILE A 140 12.02 -9.91 -1.40
CA ILE A 140 10.97 -10.14 -2.41
C ILE A 140 10.77 -9.03 -3.44
N VAL A 141 11.29 -7.82 -3.19
CA VAL A 141 11.20 -6.73 -4.18
C VAL A 141 12.14 -6.97 -5.35
N ASN A 142 11.83 -6.32 -6.47
CA ASN A 142 12.67 -6.43 -7.66
C ASN A 142 13.82 -5.43 -7.58
N GLU A 143 15.02 -5.85 -7.96
CA GLU A 143 16.11 -4.93 -8.26
C GLU A 143 15.79 -4.15 -9.53
N THR A 144 16.41 -2.98 -9.67
CA THR A 144 16.43 -2.26 -10.93
C THR A 144 17.82 -2.34 -11.54
N LYS A 145 17.97 -1.82 -12.76
CA LYS A 145 19.29 -1.64 -13.38
C LYS A 145 20.26 -0.82 -12.51
N TYR A 146 19.77 -0.01 -11.59
CA TYR A 146 20.56 0.98 -10.84
C TYR A 146 20.47 0.84 -9.32
N LYS A 147 19.57 -0.01 -8.80
CA LYS A 147 19.33 -0.16 -7.36
C LYS A 147 19.22 -1.64 -6.96
N SER A 148 19.91 -2.01 -5.88
CA SER A 148 19.68 -3.29 -5.20
C SER A 148 18.32 -3.33 -4.52
N LYS A 149 17.87 -4.51 -4.07
CA LYS A 149 16.58 -4.66 -3.37
C LYS A 149 16.48 -3.76 -2.13
N VAL A 150 17.55 -3.68 -1.35
CA VAL A 150 17.64 -2.81 -0.17
C VAL A 150 17.44 -1.34 -0.57
N GLN A 151 18.15 -0.88 -1.59
CA GLN A 151 18.02 0.50 -2.06
C GLN A 151 16.62 0.79 -2.62
N VAL A 152 15.98 -0.18 -3.27
CA VAL A 152 14.59 -0.05 -3.72
C VAL A 152 13.67 0.16 -2.53
N VAL A 153 13.70 -0.70 -1.51
CA VAL A 153 12.88 -0.53 -0.29
C VAL A 153 13.13 0.82 0.39
N GLU A 154 14.38 1.16 0.71
CA GLU A 154 14.72 2.41 1.42
C GLU A 154 14.34 3.68 0.64
N SER A 155 14.46 3.64 -0.69
CA SER A 155 14.10 4.78 -1.53
C SER A 155 12.58 4.96 -1.68
N ASN A 156 11.78 3.91 -1.47
CA ASN A 156 10.33 3.93 -1.63
C ASN A 156 9.54 4.06 -0.31
N LEU A 157 10.18 3.81 0.84
CA LEU A 157 9.54 3.91 2.15
C LEU A 157 9.97 5.16 2.93
N GLN A 158 9.03 5.72 3.67
CA GLN A 158 9.22 6.72 4.71
C GLN A 158 8.65 6.18 6.02
N ILE A 159 9.50 6.05 7.04
CA ILE A 159 9.09 5.58 8.37
C ILE A 159 8.89 6.80 9.28
N ILE A 160 7.75 6.84 9.95
CA ILE A 160 7.38 7.83 10.97
C ILE A 160 7.24 7.07 12.29
N THR A 161 8.23 7.20 13.15
CA THR A 161 8.19 6.61 14.49
C THR A 161 7.47 7.56 15.45
N LEU A 162 6.51 7.04 16.22
CA LEU A 162 5.75 7.79 17.23
C LEU A 162 6.37 7.73 18.62
#